data_AF-A0A7E4W1G1-F1
#
_entry.id   AF-A0A7E4W1G1-F1
#
_cell.length_a   1.000
_cell.length_b   1.000
_cell.length_c   1.000
_cell.angle_alpha   90.00
_cell.angle_beta   90.00
_cell.angle_gamma   90.00
#
_symmetry.space_group_name_H-M   'P 1'
#
loop_
_entity.id
_entity.type
_entity.pdbx_description
1 polymer ?
#
loop_
_entity_poly.entity_id
_entity_poly.type
_entity_poly.pdbx_seq_one_letter_code
_entity_poly.pdbx_strand_id
1 'polypeptide(L)'
;MLPSLSKVPALAVTGSRALHVSASTHRGRYNFYNKHKKVTDPRRADPDYFEKQAAKLPLDKNYLDALVLLWSEKVGSERELMMKASDKLIQHDGNYGLPELDKSKPRLAYEKVDALTDAPEAVKKVFSIDYGERRDLTDAWKRELVESVNKHQFDHNSLQAKIAWATALIRHWTMLVDHLQSKNPKKPVWLTHRIFLMLGYRRKQLRLLREQDTAEFERVLDVLQIAYSVPKPPEHIKTRKAWSEHQLRQRVEAEKERRLEELHEKLKIGRDEEVAKLDKHVSDLKSELSRIDDRLNAIAIAEGTQVAGVKGEYQVKLVEELSETVIHSILWPRDTKRATA
;
A
#
# COMPACT_ATOMS: atom_id res chain seq x y z
N MET A 1 94.16 -22.56 -32.53
CA MET A 1 93.40 -22.10 -33.70
C MET A 1 92.02 -21.65 -33.23
N LEU A 2 91.69 -20.38 -33.46
CA LEU A 2 90.35 -19.76 -33.39
C LEU A 2 89.33 -20.51 -34.29
N PRO A 3 88.00 -20.29 -34.22
CA PRO A 3 87.28 -19.08 -33.74
C PRO A 3 86.07 -19.34 -32.81
N SER A 4 85.85 -18.55 -31.77
CA SER A 4 84.93 -17.39 -31.72
C SER A 4 83.54 -17.63 -32.33
N LEU A 5 82.61 -18.10 -31.50
CA LEU A 5 81.18 -18.07 -31.82
C LEU A 5 80.56 -16.76 -31.34
N SER A 6 79.95 -16.12 -32.30
CA SER A 6 79.31 -14.81 -32.34
C SER A 6 78.20 -14.64 -31.31
N LYS A 7 78.21 -13.45 -30.68
CA LYS A 7 77.05 -12.87 -30.00
C LYS A 7 75.93 -12.68 -31.03
N VAL A 8 74.84 -13.42 -30.85
CA VAL A 8 73.56 -13.12 -31.51
C VAL A 8 72.90 -11.99 -30.72
N PRO A 9 72.56 -10.84 -31.34
CA PRO A 9 71.80 -9.81 -30.65
C PRO A 9 70.38 -10.32 -30.43
N ALA A 10 69.95 -10.34 -29.17
CA ALA A 10 68.56 -10.57 -28.82
C ALA A 10 67.71 -9.50 -29.53
N LEU A 11 66.86 -9.92 -30.47
CA LEU A 11 65.80 -9.07 -30.99
C LEU A 11 64.95 -8.63 -29.80
N ALA A 12 65.03 -7.34 -29.48
CA ALA A 12 64.09 -6.68 -28.60
C ALA A 12 62.70 -6.87 -29.21
N VAL A 13 61.91 -7.77 -28.61
CA VAL A 13 60.48 -7.88 -28.89
C VAL A 13 59.88 -6.52 -28.59
N THR A 14 59.54 -5.85 -29.68
CA THR A 14 58.85 -4.58 -29.73
C THR A 14 57.62 -4.65 -28.83
N GLY A 15 57.44 -3.57 -28.06
CA GLY A 15 56.50 -3.51 -26.96
C GLY A 15 55.16 -4.15 -27.25
N SER A 16 54.87 -5.21 -26.51
CA SER A 16 53.50 -5.45 -26.09
C SER A 16 53.08 -4.22 -25.30
N ARG A 17 52.48 -3.24 -26.00
CA ARG A 17 51.68 -2.21 -25.36
C ARG A 17 50.60 -2.98 -24.61
N ALA A 18 50.84 -3.27 -23.33
CA ALA A 18 49.77 -3.55 -22.42
C ALA A 18 48.79 -2.40 -22.63
N LEU A 19 47.60 -2.71 -23.13
CA LEU A 19 46.49 -1.78 -23.07
C LEU A 19 46.42 -1.38 -21.60
N HIS A 20 46.86 -0.16 -21.33
CA HIS A 20 46.74 0.46 -20.02
C HIS A 20 45.23 0.55 -19.79
N VAL A 21 44.65 -0.47 -19.18
CA VAL A 21 43.31 -0.38 -18.60
C VAL A 21 43.48 0.38 -17.29
N SER A 22 43.94 1.64 -17.39
CA SER A 22 43.93 2.61 -16.29
C SER A 22 42.54 3.19 -16.06
N ALA A 23 41.50 2.44 -16.43
CA ALA A 23 40.26 2.47 -15.72
C ALA A 23 40.26 1.25 -14.79
N SER A 24 40.91 1.40 -13.63
CA SER A 24 40.39 0.75 -12.45
C SER A 24 38.96 1.29 -12.31
N THR A 25 38.02 0.60 -12.96
CA THR A 25 36.61 0.71 -12.63
C THR A 25 36.55 0.21 -11.19
N HIS A 26 36.82 1.13 -10.25
CA HIS A 26 36.32 1.04 -8.91
C HIS A 26 34.84 0.81 -9.13
N ARG A 27 34.42 -0.47 -9.09
CA ARG A 27 33.07 -0.94 -9.39
C ARG A 27 32.14 0.17 -8.97
N GLY A 28 31.48 0.83 -9.92
CA GLY A 28 30.76 2.08 -9.70
C GLY A 28 29.77 1.90 -8.55
N ARG A 29 30.26 2.15 -7.33
CA ARG A 29 29.43 2.25 -6.16
C ARG A 29 28.89 3.65 -6.32
N TYR A 30 27.60 3.76 -6.63
CA TYR A 30 26.90 4.99 -6.29
C TYR A 30 27.28 5.31 -4.84
N ASN A 31 28.09 6.35 -4.65
CA ASN A 31 28.29 6.91 -3.33
C ASN A 31 26.89 7.36 -2.92
N PHE A 32 26.24 6.58 -2.06
CA PHE A 32 24.97 6.99 -1.51
C PHE A 32 25.25 8.25 -0.68
N TYR A 33 24.92 9.40 -1.25
CA TYR A 33 25.11 10.70 -0.60
C TYR A 33 24.31 10.79 0.71
N ASN A 34 23.24 10.00 0.84
CA ASN A 34 22.42 9.92 2.06
C ASN A 34 23.07 9.02 3.12
N LYS A 35 23.40 9.64 4.26
CA LYS A 35 23.91 8.97 5.46
C LYS A 35 22.87 7.97 5.97
N HIS A 36 23.34 6.77 6.34
CA HIS A 36 22.51 5.76 6.99
C HIS A 36 22.05 6.28 8.36
N LYS A 37 20.74 6.27 8.63
CA LYS A 37 20.18 6.69 9.91
C LYS A 37 19.71 5.47 10.68
N LYS A 38 20.02 5.40 11.97
CA LYS A 38 19.49 4.39 12.88
C LYS A 38 18.02 4.67 13.20
N VAL A 39 17.18 3.65 13.26
CA VAL A 39 15.72 3.72 13.47
C VAL A 39 15.37 2.97 14.74
N THR A 40 14.91 3.73 15.73
CA THR A 40 14.46 3.22 17.04
C THR A 40 12.94 3.31 17.20
N ASP A 41 12.26 4.18 16.43
CA ASP A 41 10.82 4.41 16.56
C ASP A 41 10.01 3.31 15.85
N PRO A 42 9.15 2.54 16.54
CA PRO A 42 8.35 1.47 15.91
C PRO A 42 7.36 1.98 14.86
N ARG A 43 6.88 3.22 15.03
CA ARG A 43 5.95 3.87 14.09
C ARG A 43 6.53 3.98 12.67
N ARG A 44 7.85 3.98 12.53
CA ARG A 44 8.54 4.02 11.23
C ARG A 44 8.50 2.68 10.49
N ALA A 45 8.01 1.60 11.11
CA ALA A 45 7.76 0.33 10.43
C ALA A 45 6.66 0.45 9.38
N ASP A 46 5.71 1.36 9.56
CA ASP A 46 4.62 1.60 8.63
C ASP A 46 5.18 2.03 7.26
N PRO A 47 4.84 1.34 6.16
CA PRO A 47 5.32 1.70 4.82
C PRO A 47 4.97 3.14 4.43
N ASP A 48 3.81 3.62 4.88
CA ASP A 48 3.26 4.93 4.56
C ASP A 48 3.59 5.98 5.65
N TYR A 49 4.49 5.67 6.60
CA TYR A 49 4.85 6.58 7.69
C TYR A 49 5.28 7.96 7.19
N PHE A 50 6.22 7.99 6.25
CA PHE A 50 6.76 9.24 5.71
C PHE A 50 5.74 10.01 4.87
N GLU A 51 4.80 9.32 4.22
CA GLU A 51 3.73 9.95 3.46
C GLU A 51 2.71 10.60 4.42
N LYS A 52 2.35 9.91 5.50
CA LYS A 52 1.52 10.48 6.58
C LYS A 52 2.18 11.68 7.26
N GLN A 53 3.51 11.66 7.43
CA GLN A 53 4.25 12.80 7.98
C GLN A 53 4.29 13.97 7.00
N ALA A 54 4.51 13.72 5.71
CA ALA A 54 4.48 14.74 4.68
C ALA A 54 3.12 15.44 4.61
N ALA A 55 2.02 14.69 4.71
CA ALA A 55 0.67 15.25 4.72
C ALA A 55 0.39 16.21 5.89
N LYS A 56 1.08 16.02 7.03
CA LYS A 56 0.95 16.86 8.24
C LYS A 56 1.75 18.16 8.17
N LEU A 57 2.65 18.31 7.20
CA LEU A 57 3.47 19.51 7.08
C LEU A 57 2.60 20.73 6.70
N PRO A 58 2.85 21.91 7.29
CA PRO A 58 2.12 23.14 6.95
C PRO A 58 2.52 23.63 5.55
N LEU A 59 1.56 24.14 4.77
CA LEU A 59 1.82 24.78 3.47
C LEU A 59 2.34 26.21 3.67
N ASP A 60 3.56 26.33 4.17
CA ASP A 60 4.28 27.61 4.29
C ASP A 60 5.31 27.78 3.15
N LYS A 61 6.06 28.88 3.17
CA LYS A 61 7.14 29.13 2.19
C LYS A 61 8.25 28.07 2.26
N ASN A 62 8.35 27.36 3.38
CA ASN A 62 9.41 26.38 3.67
C ASN A 62 8.94 24.94 3.41
N TYR A 63 7.72 24.72 2.90
CA TYR A 63 7.14 23.40 2.68
C TYR A 63 8.01 22.49 1.83
N LEU A 64 8.59 23.04 0.75
CA LEU A 64 9.49 22.27 -0.13
C LEU A 64 10.77 21.85 0.58
N ASP A 65 11.34 22.73 1.41
CA ASP A 65 12.55 22.42 2.18
C ASP A 65 12.27 21.38 3.27
N ALA A 66 11.11 21.48 3.93
CA ALA A 66 10.63 20.47 4.89
C ALA A 66 10.44 19.11 4.21
N LEU A 67 9.88 19.07 3.00
CA LEU A 67 9.77 17.84 2.20
C LEU A 67 11.14 17.26 1.82
N VAL A 68 12.10 18.12 1.46
CA VAL A 68 13.47 17.68 1.12
C VAL A 68 14.17 17.06 2.34
N LEU A 69 14.02 17.66 3.52
CA LEU A 69 14.52 17.11 4.77
C LEU A 69 13.87 15.76 5.07
N LEU A 70 12.54 15.69 4.95
CA LEU A 70 11.79 14.46 5.21
C LEU A 70 12.12 13.33 4.22
N TRP A 71 12.34 13.65 2.94
CA TRP A 71 12.81 12.69 1.95
C TRP A 71 14.20 12.15 2.28
N SER A 72 15.10 13.02 2.73
CA SER A 72 16.46 12.62 3.14
C SER A 72 16.42 11.69 4.35
N GLU A 73 15.47 11.92 5.26
CA GLU A 73 15.18 11.01 6.38
C GLU A 73 14.60 9.69 5.94
N LYS A 74 13.61 9.72 5.04
CA LYS A 74 13.00 8.53 4.43
C LYS A 74 14.08 7.64 3.83
N VAL A 75 14.87 8.13 2.88
CA VAL A 75 15.90 7.32 2.19
C VAL A 75 17.00 6.86 3.14
N GLY A 76 17.37 7.66 4.14
CA GLY A 76 18.35 7.29 5.16
C GLY A 76 17.88 6.14 6.06
N SER A 77 16.58 6.14 6.41
CA SER A 77 15.94 5.16 7.29
C SER A 77 15.49 3.88 6.58
N GLU A 78 15.05 3.98 5.31
CA GLU A 78 14.64 2.83 4.49
C GLU A 78 15.74 1.77 4.46
N ARG A 79 17.01 2.17 4.40
CA ARG A 79 18.14 1.21 4.36
C ARG A 79 18.22 0.30 5.59
N GLU A 80 17.70 0.73 6.74
CA GLU A 80 17.61 -0.09 7.94
C GLU A 80 16.23 -0.77 8.07
N LEU A 81 15.17 -0.02 7.76
CA LEU A 81 13.79 -0.52 7.78
C LEU A 81 13.59 -1.71 6.84
N MET A 82 14.29 -1.76 5.71
CA MET A 82 14.13 -2.84 4.72
C MET A 82 14.32 -4.24 5.33
N MET A 83 15.12 -4.38 6.40
CA MET A 83 15.24 -5.63 7.17
C MET A 83 14.31 -5.64 8.39
N LYS A 84 14.36 -4.61 9.24
CA LYS A 84 13.65 -4.59 10.54
C LYS A 84 12.14 -4.41 10.43
N ALA A 85 11.68 -3.61 9.47
CA ALA A 85 10.26 -3.30 9.29
C ALA A 85 9.45 -4.52 8.84
N SER A 86 10.08 -5.55 8.28
CA SER A 86 9.36 -6.77 7.86
C SER A 86 8.88 -7.62 9.04
N ASP A 87 9.42 -7.42 10.25
CA ASP A 87 9.21 -8.33 11.40
C ASP A 87 8.77 -7.58 12.68
N LYS A 88 8.23 -6.35 12.59
CA LYS A 88 7.89 -5.51 13.76
C LYS A 88 9.06 -5.33 14.77
N LEU A 89 10.31 -5.58 14.37
CA LEU A 89 11.48 -5.71 15.27
C LEU A 89 12.16 -4.40 15.67
N ILE A 90 11.55 -3.25 15.44
CA ILE A 90 12.24 -1.96 15.65
C ILE A 90 12.55 -1.72 17.14
N GLN A 91 11.75 -2.29 18.05
CA GLN A 91 11.95 -2.17 19.51
C GLN A 91 12.80 -3.29 20.13
N HIS A 92 13.08 -4.39 19.42
CA HIS A 92 13.68 -5.56 20.06
C HIS A 92 15.18 -5.38 20.35
N ASP A 93 15.58 -5.76 21.57
CA ASP A 93 16.91 -5.67 22.16
C ASP A 93 17.96 -6.52 21.44
N GLY A 94 18.40 -6.10 20.24
CA GLY A 94 19.53 -6.71 19.51
C GLY A 94 19.37 -8.16 19.06
N ASN A 95 18.39 -8.89 19.57
CA ASN A 95 18.12 -10.31 19.34
C ASN A 95 17.14 -10.55 18.18
N TYR A 96 16.63 -9.48 17.55
CA TYR A 96 15.83 -9.59 16.31
C TYR A 96 14.63 -10.53 16.42
N GLY A 97 14.02 -10.67 17.61
CA GLY A 97 12.90 -11.60 17.84
C GLY A 97 13.28 -13.08 17.68
N LEU A 98 14.56 -13.42 17.82
CA LEU A 98 14.98 -14.80 18.01
C LEU A 98 14.61 -15.25 19.43
N PRO A 99 14.16 -16.51 19.60
CA PRO A 99 13.88 -17.03 20.93
C PRO A 99 15.18 -17.18 21.74
N GLU A 100 15.04 -17.07 23.06
CA GLU A 100 16.14 -17.24 24.00
C GLU A 100 16.49 -18.72 24.12
N LEU A 101 17.64 -19.09 23.56
CA LEU A 101 18.11 -20.47 23.61
C LEU A 101 18.83 -20.76 24.92
N ASP A 102 18.44 -21.87 25.54
CA ASP A 102 19.27 -22.52 26.55
C ASP A 102 20.49 -23.17 25.88
N LYS A 103 21.64 -22.51 26.03
CA LYS A 103 22.90 -22.95 25.41
C LYS A 103 23.48 -24.22 26.04
N SER A 104 22.97 -24.62 27.22
CA SER A 104 23.38 -25.85 27.88
C SER A 104 22.79 -27.10 27.23
N LYS A 105 21.70 -26.95 26.47
CA LYS A 105 21.07 -28.05 25.72
C LYS A 105 22.06 -28.70 24.76
N PRO A 106 21.95 -30.02 24.55
CA PRO A 106 22.76 -30.72 23.56
C PRO A 106 22.46 -30.19 22.16
N ARG A 107 23.44 -30.27 21.26
CA ARG A 107 23.24 -29.94 19.85
C ARG A 107 22.18 -30.86 19.24
N LEU A 108 21.48 -30.37 18.22
CA LEU A 108 20.36 -31.07 17.57
C LEU A 108 20.68 -32.52 17.17
N ALA A 109 21.89 -32.78 16.66
CA ALA A 109 22.31 -34.11 16.24
C ALA A 109 22.44 -35.12 17.39
N TYR A 110 22.68 -34.65 18.62
CA TYR A 110 22.96 -35.48 19.79
C TYR A 110 21.81 -35.50 20.82
N GLU A 111 20.69 -34.83 20.54
CA GLU A 111 19.59 -34.71 21.50
C GLU A 111 18.92 -36.06 21.83
N LYS A 112 18.83 -36.95 20.84
CA LYS A 112 18.20 -38.27 20.99
C LYS A 112 19.21 -39.40 21.27
N VAL A 113 20.38 -39.05 21.80
CA VAL A 113 21.43 -40.02 22.11
C VAL A 113 21.35 -40.37 23.59
N ASP A 114 20.85 -41.57 23.89
CA ASP A 114 20.69 -42.06 25.27
C ASP A 114 22.03 -42.09 26.04
N ALA A 115 23.14 -42.40 25.36
CA ALA A 115 24.46 -42.38 25.98
C ALA A 115 24.86 -40.99 26.53
N LEU A 116 24.26 -39.91 26.02
CA LEU A 116 24.52 -38.56 26.49
C LEU A 116 23.74 -38.22 27.78
N THR A 117 22.62 -38.89 28.06
CA THR A 117 21.88 -38.66 29.31
C THR A 117 22.63 -39.17 30.52
N ASP A 118 23.36 -40.28 30.36
CA ASP A 118 24.12 -40.93 31.43
C ASP A 118 25.57 -40.43 31.53
N ALA A 119 26.01 -39.63 30.56
CA ALA A 119 27.38 -39.13 30.51
C ALA A 119 27.71 -38.15 31.66
N PRO A 120 28.99 -38.08 32.09
CA PRO A 120 29.45 -37.05 33.03
C PRO A 120 29.17 -35.63 32.54
N GLU A 121 28.99 -34.68 33.47
CA GLU A 121 28.64 -33.29 33.15
C GLU A 121 29.65 -32.62 32.20
N ALA A 122 30.95 -32.94 32.34
CA ALA A 122 31.99 -32.47 31.45
C ALA A 122 31.73 -32.88 29.98
N VAL A 123 31.25 -34.10 29.74
CA VAL A 123 30.93 -34.60 28.40
C VAL A 123 29.67 -33.91 27.87
N LYS A 124 28.62 -33.79 28.70
CA LYS A 124 27.39 -33.05 28.35
C LYS A 124 27.68 -31.61 27.93
N LYS A 125 28.61 -30.95 28.63
CA LYS A 125 29.07 -29.59 28.34
C LYS A 125 29.76 -29.49 26.98
N VAL A 126 30.60 -30.45 26.58
CA VAL A 126 31.25 -30.46 25.25
C VAL A 126 30.23 -30.58 24.12
N PHE A 127 29.19 -31.39 24.33
CA PHE A 127 28.11 -31.60 23.35
C PHE A 127 26.98 -30.55 23.43
N SER A 128 27.12 -29.54 24.29
CA SER A 128 26.14 -28.46 24.37
C SER A 128 26.23 -27.53 23.16
N ILE A 129 25.20 -26.72 22.97
CA ILE A 129 25.15 -25.68 21.93
C ILE A 129 26.23 -24.61 22.17
N ASP A 130 26.56 -24.29 23.43
CA ASP A 130 27.55 -23.27 23.78
C ASP A 130 28.96 -23.60 23.27
N TYR A 131 29.36 -24.87 23.37
CA TYR A 131 30.63 -25.39 22.83
C TYR A 131 30.52 -25.81 21.36
N GLY A 132 29.37 -25.55 20.74
CA GLY A 132 29.05 -25.87 19.37
C GLY A 132 29.59 -24.90 18.34
N GLU A 133 29.36 -25.25 17.09
CA GLU A 133 29.58 -24.31 15.99
C GLU A 133 28.40 -23.33 15.89
N ARG A 134 28.63 -22.21 15.21
CA ARG A 134 27.56 -21.24 14.90
C ARG A 134 26.37 -21.87 14.16
N ARG A 135 26.62 -22.94 13.40
CA ARG A 135 25.58 -23.71 12.71
C ARG A 135 24.63 -24.36 13.71
N ASP A 136 25.16 -24.95 14.78
CA ASP A 136 24.38 -25.65 15.81
C ASP A 136 23.40 -24.67 16.49
N LEU A 137 23.86 -23.45 16.76
CA LEU A 137 23.04 -22.38 17.31
C LEU A 137 21.95 -21.93 16.32
N THR A 138 22.31 -21.84 15.03
CA THR A 138 21.35 -21.51 13.96
C THR A 138 20.27 -22.59 13.82
N ASP A 139 20.65 -23.86 13.95
CA ASP A 139 19.73 -24.99 13.83
C ASP A 139 18.80 -25.11 15.05
N ALA A 140 19.29 -24.79 16.25
CA ALA A 140 18.47 -24.68 17.44
C ALA A 140 17.39 -23.58 17.30
N TRP A 141 17.76 -22.38 16.82
CA TRP A 141 16.79 -21.32 16.55
C TRP A 141 15.77 -21.68 15.47
N LYS A 142 16.21 -22.34 14.39
CA LYS A 142 15.28 -22.80 13.34
C LYS A 142 14.26 -23.76 13.92
N ARG A 143 14.70 -24.73 14.72
CA ARG A 143 13.84 -25.73 15.30
C ARG A 143 12.78 -25.10 16.21
N GLU A 144 13.19 -24.26 17.15
CA GLU A 144 12.26 -23.64 18.09
C GLU A 144 11.21 -22.75 17.40
N LEU A 145 11.62 -21.98 16.38
CA LEU A 145 10.70 -21.18 15.59
C LEU A 145 9.77 -22.02 14.71
N VAL A 146 10.24 -23.16 14.20
CA VAL A 146 9.41 -24.09 13.42
C VAL A 146 8.40 -24.78 14.34
N GLU A 147 8.84 -25.25 15.50
CA GLU A 147 7.99 -25.89 16.51
C GLU A 147 6.88 -24.97 17.02
N SER A 148 7.12 -23.65 17.14
CA SER A 148 6.09 -22.70 17.59
C SER A 148 4.93 -22.51 16.61
N VAL A 149 5.14 -22.79 15.32
CA VAL A 149 4.13 -22.59 14.27
C VAL A 149 3.56 -23.92 13.76
N ASN A 150 4.31 -25.01 13.89
CA ASN A 150 3.92 -26.34 13.41
C ASN A 150 2.57 -26.81 13.97
N LYS A 151 1.82 -27.55 13.13
CA LYS A 151 0.58 -28.23 13.56
C LYS A 151 0.86 -29.58 14.21
N HIS A 152 1.90 -30.27 13.75
CA HIS A 152 2.30 -31.59 14.25
C HIS A 152 3.83 -31.71 14.33
N GLN A 153 4.33 -32.68 15.10
CA GLN A 153 5.76 -32.83 15.41
C GLN A 153 6.62 -33.08 14.17
N PHE A 154 6.12 -33.85 13.20
CA PHE A 154 6.85 -34.21 11.97
C PHE A 154 6.63 -33.22 10.81
N ASP A 155 6.08 -32.04 11.07
CA ASP A 155 5.82 -31.06 10.03
C ASP A 155 7.09 -30.27 9.73
N HIS A 156 7.76 -30.60 8.64
CA HIS A 156 9.00 -29.92 8.24
C HIS A 156 8.88 -29.18 6.92
N ASN A 157 7.78 -29.36 6.19
CA ASN A 157 7.64 -28.90 4.81
C ASN A 157 6.33 -28.15 4.52
N SER A 158 5.47 -27.95 5.52
CA SER A 158 4.31 -27.07 5.38
C SER A 158 4.73 -25.62 5.08
N LEU A 159 3.77 -24.81 4.63
CA LEU A 159 4.00 -23.39 4.38
C LEU A 159 4.40 -22.67 5.68
N GLN A 160 3.76 -23.03 6.79
CA GLN A 160 4.06 -22.53 8.13
C GLN A 160 5.50 -22.81 8.53
N ALA A 161 5.94 -24.07 8.42
CA ALA A 161 7.31 -24.48 8.72
C ALA A 161 8.34 -23.76 7.84
N LYS A 162 8.05 -23.61 6.53
CA LYS A 162 8.91 -22.85 5.60
C LYS A 162 9.02 -21.38 5.94
N ILE A 163 7.91 -20.76 6.37
CA ILE A 163 7.89 -19.35 6.81
C ILE A 163 8.74 -19.20 8.07
N ALA A 164 8.53 -20.07 9.07
CA ALA A 164 9.28 -20.08 10.32
C ALA A 164 10.79 -20.32 10.12
N TRP A 165 11.13 -21.26 9.24
CA TRP A 165 12.53 -21.50 8.86
C TRP A 165 13.16 -20.28 8.18
N ALA A 166 12.43 -19.64 7.26
CA ALA A 166 12.91 -18.44 6.59
C ALA A 166 13.06 -17.26 7.57
N THR A 167 12.12 -17.09 8.52
CA THR A 167 12.23 -16.06 9.57
C THR A 167 13.45 -16.28 10.45
N ALA A 168 13.70 -17.52 10.90
CA ALA A 168 14.86 -17.85 11.73
C ALA A 168 16.16 -17.45 11.04
N LEU A 169 16.30 -17.79 9.75
CA LEU A 169 17.46 -17.43 8.95
C LEU A 169 17.61 -15.91 8.74
N ILE A 170 16.52 -15.21 8.43
CA ILE A 170 16.55 -13.75 8.24
C ILE A 170 17.01 -13.05 9.52
N ARG A 171 16.43 -13.41 10.67
CA ARG A 171 16.77 -12.81 11.97
C ARG A 171 18.20 -13.10 12.38
N HIS A 172 18.61 -14.38 12.29
CA HIS A 172 19.97 -14.80 12.57
C HIS A 172 20.99 -14.08 11.68
N TRP A 173 20.76 -14.01 10.37
CA TRP A 173 21.67 -13.32 9.47
C TRP A 173 21.68 -11.82 9.68
N THR A 174 20.56 -11.21 10.07
CA THR A 174 20.51 -9.78 10.42
C THR A 174 21.36 -9.49 11.66
N MET A 175 21.23 -10.31 12.71
CA MET A 175 22.11 -10.25 13.88
C MET A 175 23.59 -10.40 13.50
N LEU A 176 23.91 -11.33 12.58
CA LEU A 176 25.28 -11.49 12.08
C LEU A 176 25.76 -10.24 11.31
N VAL A 177 24.92 -9.66 10.45
CA VAL A 177 25.25 -8.45 9.69
C VAL A 177 25.65 -7.32 10.65
N ASP A 178 24.92 -7.14 11.75
CA ASP A 178 25.21 -6.14 12.78
C ASP A 178 26.53 -6.42 13.50
N HIS A 179 26.77 -7.66 13.92
CA HIS A 179 28.03 -8.06 14.54
C HIS A 179 29.23 -7.91 13.60
N LEU A 180 29.06 -8.14 12.30
CA LEU A 180 30.10 -7.87 11.30
C LEU A 180 30.30 -6.39 11.06
N GLN A 181 29.23 -5.59 11.09
CA GLN A 181 29.28 -4.14 10.93
C GLN A 181 29.96 -3.43 12.11
N SER A 182 29.82 -3.95 13.34
CA SER A 182 30.52 -3.39 14.50
C SER A 182 32.04 -3.54 14.40
N LYS A 183 32.52 -4.62 13.77
CA LYS A 183 33.95 -4.85 13.51
C LYS A 183 34.45 -4.13 12.27
N ASN A 184 33.66 -4.13 11.19
CA ASN A 184 34.01 -3.54 9.91
C ASN A 184 32.90 -2.60 9.43
N PRO A 185 33.18 -1.32 9.14
CA PRO A 185 32.14 -0.36 8.73
C PRO A 185 31.51 -0.68 7.37
N LYS A 186 32.10 -1.60 6.60
CA LYS A 186 31.59 -2.03 5.29
C LYS A 186 30.53 -3.13 5.46
N LYS A 187 29.33 -2.89 4.93
CA LYS A 187 28.25 -3.89 4.94
C LYS A 187 28.65 -5.16 4.14
N PRO A 188 28.46 -6.37 4.68
CA PRO A 188 28.76 -7.61 3.98
C PRO A 188 27.73 -7.89 2.87
N VAL A 189 28.03 -7.43 1.65
CA VAL A 189 27.10 -7.47 0.49
C VAL A 189 26.57 -8.87 0.19
N TRP A 190 27.45 -9.88 0.27
CA TRP A 190 27.10 -11.28 0.01
C TRP A 190 26.03 -11.81 0.97
N LEU A 191 26.05 -11.36 2.23
CA LEU A 191 25.10 -11.78 3.25
C LEU A 191 23.79 -11.01 3.12
N THR A 192 23.86 -9.69 2.91
CA THR A 192 22.67 -8.86 2.70
C THR A 192 21.88 -9.32 1.46
N HIS A 193 22.57 -9.71 0.38
CA HIS A 193 21.93 -10.26 -0.82
C HIS A 193 21.18 -11.56 -0.51
N ARG A 194 21.77 -12.47 0.27
CA ARG A 194 21.11 -13.71 0.70
C ARG A 194 19.89 -13.44 1.58
N ILE A 195 19.97 -12.46 2.49
CA ILE A 195 18.82 -12.03 3.31
C ILE A 195 17.68 -11.56 2.39
N PHE A 196 17.96 -10.78 1.35
CA PHE A 196 16.93 -10.34 0.40
C PHE A 196 16.29 -11.49 -0.37
N LEU A 197 17.06 -12.49 -0.79
CA LEU A 197 16.51 -13.69 -1.42
C LEU A 197 15.58 -14.45 -0.46
N MET A 198 15.97 -14.57 0.81
CA MET A 198 15.15 -15.21 1.85
C MET A 198 13.89 -14.42 2.17
N LEU A 199 13.97 -13.08 2.21
CA LEU A 199 12.80 -12.21 2.34
C LEU A 199 11.83 -12.40 1.18
N GLY A 200 12.33 -12.45 -0.06
CA GLY A 200 11.52 -12.73 -1.24
C GLY A 200 10.85 -14.11 -1.17
N TYR A 201 11.60 -15.14 -0.78
CA TYR A 201 11.08 -16.49 -0.55
C TYR A 201 9.98 -16.49 0.51
N ARG A 202 10.22 -15.88 1.69
CA ARG A 202 9.23 -15.79 2.78
C ARG A 202 7.96 -15.05 2.35
N ARG A 203 8.08 -13.93 1.63
CA ARG A 203 6.93 -13.18 1.08
C ARG A 203 6.10 -14.02 0.11
N LYS A 204 6.76 -14.85 -0.72
CA LYS A 204 6.07 -15.81 -1.58
C LYS A 204 5.29 -16.84 -0.76
N GLN A 205 5.89 -17.42 0.28
CA GLN A 205 5.20 -18.39 1.14
C GLN A 205 4.04 -17.76 1.91
N LEU A 206 4.20 -16.55 2.46
CA LEU A 206 3.14 -15.81 3.14
C LEU A 206 1.96 -15.51 2.22
N ARG A 207 2.23 -15.17 0.94
CA ARG A 207 1.17 -15.00 -0.05
C ARG A 207 0.41 -16.30 -0.30
N LEU A 208 1.13 -17.41 -0.53
CA LEU A 208 0.51 -18.72 -0.73
C LEU A 208 -0.32 -19.15 0.48
N LEU A 209 0.19 -18.93 1.69
CA LEU A 209 -0.52 -19.27 2.92
C LEU A 209 -1.81 -18.45 3.03
N ARG A 210 -1.77 -17.14 2.76
CA ARG A 210 -2.96 -16.27 2.76
C ARG A 210 -4.01 -16.70 1.74
N GLU A 211 -3.59 -17.17 0.56
CA GLU A 211 -4.49 -17.68 -0.48
C GLU A 211 -5.15 -19.01 -0.10
N GLN A 212 -4.46 -19.84 0.69
CA GLN A 212 -4.96 -21.16 1.11
C GLN A 212 -5.78 -21.11 2.40
N ASP A 213 -5.28 -20.42 3.42
CA ASP A 213 -5.83 -20.40 4.78
C ASP A 213 -5.52 -19.06 5.47
N THR A 214 -6.54 -18.21 5.56
CA THR A 214 -6.42 -16.89 6.17
C THR A 214 -6.26 -16.95 7.69
N ALA A 215 -6.87 -17.94 8.37
CA ALA A 215 -6.80 -18.06 9.82
C ALA A 215 -5.40 -18.49 10.26
N GLU A 216 -4.81 -19.46 9.58
CA GLU A 216 -3.43 -19.86 9.81
C GLU A 216 -2.44 -18.75 9.46
N PHE A 217 -2.72 -17.99 8.41
CA PHE A 217 -1.92 -16.82 8.05
C PHE A 217 -1.84 -15.81 9.18
N GLU A 218 -2.98 -15.40 9.77
CA GLU A 218 -3.02 -14.47 10.91
C GLU A 218 -2.29 -15.04 12.13
N ARG A 219 -2.54 -16.31 12.48
CA ARG A 219 -1.83 -17.01 13.56
C ARG A 219 -0.31 -16.97 13.38
N VAL A 220 0.18 -17.27 12.17
CA VAL A 220 1.62 -17.26 11.87
C VAL A 220 2.21 -15.86 11.98
N LEU A 221 1.49 -14.82 11.53
CA LEU A 221 1.94 -13.44 11.66
C LEU A 221 2.08 -13.02 13.12
N ASP A 222 1.17 -13.46 13.99
CA ASP A 222 1.19 -13.11 15.40
C ASP A 222 2.26 -13.90 16.17
N VAL A 223 2.35 -15.21 15.98
CA VAL A 223 3.37 -16.04 16.65
C VAL A 223 4.77 -15.59 16.25
N LEU A 224 5.01 -15.39 14.96
CA LEU A 224 6.31 -14.95 14.46
C LEU A 224 6.46 -13.43 14.51
N GLN A 225 5.48 -12.64 14.96
CA GLN A 225 5.55 -11.17 14.98
C GLN A 225 5.93 -10.54 13.63
N ILE A 226 5.42 -11.05 12.51
CA ILE A 226 5.74 -10.54 11.16
C ILE A 226 4.85 -9.35 10.82
N ALA A 227 5.43 -8.27 10.28
CA ALA A 227 4.67 -7.18 9.66
C ALA A 227 4.46 -7.51 8.17
N TYR A 228 3.28 -8.01 7.84
CA TYR A 228 2.91 -8.24 6.44
C TYR A 228 2.32 -6.98 5.82
N SER A 229 2.96 -6.50 4.75
CA SER A 229 2.41 -5.48 3.87
C SER A 229 2.35 -6.01 2.44
N VAL A 230 1.26 -5.73 1.75
CA VAL A 230 1.13 -6.08 0.33
C VAL A 230 2.05 -5.14 -0.46
N PRO A 231 3.02 -5.67 -1.23
CA PRO A 231 3.87 -4.81 -2.04
C PRO A 231 3.00 -4.09 -3.06
N LYS A 232 2.98 -2.75 -3.01
CA LYS A 232 2.44 -1.92 -4.09
C LYS A 232 3.24 -2.26 -5.36
N PRO A 233 2.61 -2.41 -6.55
CA PRO A 233 3.34 -2.64 -7.79
C PRO A 233 4.44 -1.58 -7.93
N PRO A 234 5.61 -1.91 -8.50
CA PRO A 234 6.75 -1.01 -8.50
C PRO A 234 6.41 0.25 -9.29
N GLU A 235 6.04 1.30 -8.58
CA GLU A 235 6.10 2.66 -9.08
C GLU A 235 7.59 2.96 -9.32
N HIS A 236 7.92 3.67 -10.41
CA HIS A 236 9.30 4.05 -10.70
C HIS A 236 9.97 4.60 -9.43
N ILE A 237 11.22 4.19 -9.14
CA ILE A 237 11.97 4.65 -7.96
C ILE A 237 11.87 6.18 -7.92
N LYS A 238 11.07 6.71 -6.99
CA LYS A 238 10.79 8.14 -6.94
C LYS A 238 12.08 8.85 -6.55
N THR A 239 12.65 9.60 -7.49
CA THR A 239 13.71 10.55 -7.17
C THR A 239 13.19 11.57 -6.17
N ARG A 240 14.07 12.29 -5.46
CA ARG A 240 13.68 13.34 -4.51
C ARG A 240 12.62 14.28 -5.09
N LYS A 241 12.87 14.76 -6.31
CA LYS A 241 11.98 15.65 -7.06
C LYS A 241 10.62 15.00 -7.32
N ALA A 242 10.61 13.78 -7.88
CA ALA A 242 9.36 13.07 -8.17
C ALA A 242 8.53 12.79 -6.91
N TRP A 243 9.20 12.45 -5.80
CA TRP A 243 8.53 12.21 -4.52
C TRP A 243 7.93 13.50 -3.95
N SER A 244 8.68 14.61 -3.93
CA SER A 244 8.17 15.90 -3.44
C SER A 244 7.03 16.45 -4.32
N GLU A 245 7.12 16.30 -5.63
CA GLU A 245 6.06 16.72 -6.57
C GLU A 245 4.79 15.90 -6.37
N HIS A 246 4.92 14.58 -6.15
CA HIS A 246 3.78 13.71 -5.87
C HIS A 246 3.08 14.09 -4.56
N GLN A 247 3.84 14.31 -3.48
CA GLN A 247 3.29 14.75 -2.19
C GLN A 247 2.62 16.14 -2.30
N LEU A 248 3.25 17.07 -3.02
CA LEU A 248 2.66 18.38 -3.29
C LEU A 248 1.36 18.25 -4.09
N ARG A 249 1.32 17.42 -5.13
CA ARG A 249 0.13 17.21 -5.97
C ARG A 249 -1.04 16.67 -5.14
N GLN A 250 -0.82 15.61 -4.37
CA GLN A 250 -1.83 15.06 -3.46
C GLN A 250 -2.37 16.11 -2.50
N ARG A 251 -1.48 16.92 -1.93
CA ARG A 251 -1.88 17.96 -0.97
C ARG A 251 -2.67 19.09 -1.64
N VAL A 252 -2.29 19.49 -2.85
CA VAL A 252 -3.01 20.49 -3.66
C VAL A 252 -4.38 19.96 -4.10
N GLU A 253 -4.49 18.70 -4.48
CA GLU A 253 -5.76 18.05 -4.79
C GLU A 253 -6.70 18.05 -3.57
N ALA A 254 -6.22 17.66 -2.39
CA ALA A 254 -7.02 17.70 -1.16
C ALA A 254 -7.49 19.13 -0.78
N GLU A 255 -6.65 20.15 -0.97
CA GLU A 255 -7.08 21.55 -0.76
C GLU A 255 -8.10 22.02 -1.80
N LYS A 256 -7.99 21.56 -3.05
CA LYS A 256 -8.97 21.88 -4.10
C LYS A 256 -10.32 21.24 -3.77
N GLU A 257 -10.33 19.98 -3.36
CA GLU A 257 -11.54 19.27 -2.95
C GLU A 257 -12.22 19.97 -1.77
N ARG A 258 -11.47 20.29 -0.70
CA ARG A 258 -12.04 21.03 0.45
C ARG A 258 -12.67 22.36 0.03
N ARG A 259 -11.97 23.15 -0.80
CA ARG A 259 -12.51 24.44 -1.28
C ARG A 259 -13.74 24.24 -2.17
N LEU A 260 -13.77 23.18 -2.98
CA LEU A 260 -14.90 22.86 -3.83
C LEU A 260 -16.11 22.44 -3.01
N GLU A 261 -15.92 21.65 -1.95
CA GLU A 261 -16.95 21.28 -0.98
C GLU A 261 -17.53 22.52 -0.28
N GLU A 262 -16.66 23.40 0.25
CA GLU A 262 -17.08 24.66 0.87
C GLU A 262 -17.90 25.55 -0.10
N LEU A 263 -17.51 25.60 -1.38
CA LEU A 263 -18.27 26.32 -2.40
C LEU A 263 -19.58 25.63 -2.75
N HIS A 264 -19.58 24.29 -2.82
CA HIS A 264 -20.78 23.50 -3.10
C HIS A 264 -21.84 23.71 -2.00
N GLU A 265 -21.44 23.71 -0.73
CA GLU A 265 -22.33 23.99 0.40
C GLU A 265 -22.91 25.40 0.32
N LYS A 266 -22.09 26.42 0.05
CA LYS A 266 -22.57 27.80 -0.12
C LYS A 266 -23.57 27.93 -1.27
N LEU A 267 -23.31 27.28 -2.40
CA LEU A 267 -24.21 27.29 -3.55
C LEU A 267 -25.51 26.54 -3.27
N LYS A 268 -25.47 25.46 -2.48
CA LYS A 268 -26.66 24.73 -2.06
C LYS A 268 -27.55 25.60 -1.18
N ILE A 269 -26.97 26.25 -0.16
CA ILE A 269 -27.69 27.18 0.72
C ILE A 269 -28.31 28.32 -0.10
N GLY A 270 -27.53 28.96 -0.97
CA GLY A 270 -28.04 30.04 -1.82
C GLY A 270 -29.17 29.58 -2.76
N ARG A 271 -29.09 28.34 -3.27
CA ARG A 271 -30.17 27.74 -4.08
C ARG A 271 -31.44 27.57 -3.25
N ASP A 272 -31.34 27.04 -2.04
CA ASP A 272 -32.50 26.81 -1.17
C ASP A 272 -33.16 28.15 -0.78
N GLU A 273 -32.36 29.19 -0.53
CA GLU A 273 -32.85 30.56 -0.29
C GLU A 273 -33.59 31.14 -1.50
N GLU A 274 -33.04 31.00 -2.72
CA GLU A 274 -33.68 31.46 -3.95
C GLU A 274 -34.95 30.68 -4.28
N VAL A 275 -34.96 29.35 -4.09
CA VAL A 275 -36.16 28.53 -4.24
C VAL A 275 -37.25 28.98 -3.26
N ALA A 276 -36.90 29.24 -2.00
CA ALA A 276 -37.87 29.74 -1.01
C ALA A 276 -38.44 31.12 -1.38
N LYS A 277 -37.66 32.00 -2.02
CA LYS A 277 -38.17 33.28 -2.55
C LYS A 277 -39.11 33.07 -3.72
N LEU A 278 -38.75 32.19 -4.65
CA LEU A 278 -39.57 31.85 -5.81
C LEU A 278 -40.89 31.20 -5.40
N ASP A 279 -40.88 30.29 -4.43
CA ASP A 279 -42.09 29.64 -3.92
C ASP A 279 -43.05 30.64 -3.29
N LYS A 280 -42.53 31.62 -2.53
CA LYS A 280 -43.33 32.74 -2.01
C LYS A 280 -43.95 33.55 -3.13
N HIS A 281 -43.14 33.93 -4.13
CA HIS A 281 -43.64 34.70 -5.27
C HIS A 281 -44.71 33.94 -6.07
N VAL A 282 -44.53 32.64 -6.30
CA VAL A 282 -45.52 31.78 -6.96
C VAL A 282 -46.80 31.67 -6.12
N SER A 283 -46.69 31.59 -4.79
CA SER A 283 -47.84 31.60 -3.88
C SER A 283 -48.62 32.91 -3.97
N ASP A 284 -47.93 34.05 -3.98
CA ASP A 284 -48.55 35.38 -4.11
C ASP A 284 -49.29 35.50 -5.44
N LEU A 285 -48.63 35.13 -6.56
CA LEU A 285 -49.24 35.15 -7.89
C LEU A 285 -50.48 34.24 -7.98
N LYS A 286 -50.45 33.05 -7.37
CA LYS A 286 -51.63 32.15 -7.32
C LYS A 286 -52.80 32.80 -6.59
N SER A 287 -52.52 33.52 -5.50
CA SER A 287 -53.57 34.24 -4.75
C SER A 287 -54.17 35.39 -5.56
N GLU A 288 -53.36 36.12 -6.33
CA GLU A 288 -53.84 37.16 -7.24
C GLU A 288 -54.66 36.58 -8.39
N LEU A 289 -54.20 35.47 -8.97
CA LEU A 289 -54.91 34.79 -10.05
C LEU A 289 -56.30 34.33 -9.59
N SER A 290 -56.40 33.73 -8.39
CA SER A 290 -57.68 33.40 -7.76
C SER A 290 -58.57 34.63 -7.60
N ARG A 291 -58.06 35.76 -7.12
CA ARG A 291 -58.84 37.00 -6.98
C ARG A 291 -59.31 37.56 -8.32
N ILE A 292 -58.50 37.47 -9.36
CA ILE A 292 -58.87 37.90 -10.72
C ILE A 292 -59.95 36.98 -11.27
N ASP A 293 -59.81 35.68 -11.09
CA ASP A 293 -60.79 34.68 -11.54
C ASP A 293 -62.14 34.89 -10.83
N ASP A 294 -62.12 35.12 -9.52
CA ASP A 294 -63.32 35.50 -8.75
C ASP A 294 -63.97 36.78 -9.28
N ARG A 295 -63.16 37.80 -9.66
CA ARG A 295 -63.67 39.04 -10.26
C ARG A 295 -64.25 38.83 -11.66
N LEU A 296 -63.59 38.03 -12.50
CA LEU A 296 -64.08 37.70 -13.83
C LEU A 296 -65.40 36.93 -13.75
N ASN A 297 -65.49 35.96 -12.84
CA ASN A 297 -66.71 35.23 -12.56
C ASN A 297 -67.84 36.17 -12.10
N ALA A 298 -67.55 37.13 -11.21
CA ALA A 298 -68.52 38.13 -10.79
C ALA A 298 -69.01 39.03 -11.95
N ILE A 299 -68.12 39.44 -12.85
CA ILE A 299 -68.47 40.20 -14.06
C ILE A 299 -69.33 39.36 -15.01
N ALA A 300 -68.95 38.11 -15.26
CA ALA A 300 -69.69 37.19 -16.12
C ALA A 300 -71.11 36.91 -15.60
N ILE A 301 -71.29 36.87 -14.27
CA ILE A 301 -72.61 36.79 -13.63
C ILE A 301 -73.42 38.09 -13.86
N ALA A 302 -72.78 39.25 -13.73
CA ALA A 302 -73.45 40.54 -13.92
C ALA A 302 -73.86 40.79 -15.38
N GLU A 303 -73.07 40.34 -16.35
CA GLU A 303 -73.36 40.43 -17.78
C GLU A 303 -74.40 39.39 -18.25
N GLY A 304 -74.78 38.44 -17.38
CA GLY A 304 -75.79 37.41 -17.67
C GLY A 304 -75.27 36.21 -18.48
N THR A 305 -73.97 36.14 -18.74
CA THR A 305 -73.31 35.08 -19.52
C THR A 305 -73.16 33.79 -18.70
N GLN A 306 -73.05 33.89 -17.37
CA GLN A 306 -73.01 32.75 -16.43
C GLN A 306 -74.02 32.92 -15.29
N VAL A 307 -74.59 31.82 -14.80
CA VAL A 307 -75.56 31.81 -13.70
C VAL A 307 -74.85 31.58 -12.36
N ALA A 308 -75.12 32.41 -11.35
CA ALA A 308 -74.54 32.24 -10.02
C ALA A 308 -75.02 30.93 -9.37
N GLY A 309 -74.09 30.05 -8.97
CA GLY A 309 -74.39 28.88 -8.13
C GLY A 309 -74.57 27.53 -8.84
N VAL A 310 -74.03 27.35 -10.05
CA VAL A 310 -74.02 26.03 -10.71
C VAL A 310 -73.06 25.07 -9.98
N LYS A 311 -73.57 24.31 -9.03
CA LYS A 311 -72.90 23.11 -8.48
C LYS A 311 -73.36 21.89 -9.28
N GLY A 312 -72.61 21.54 -10.32
CA GLY A 312 -72.79 20.29 -11.08
C GLY A 312 -71.79 20.20 -12.23
N GLU A 313 -71.20 19.03 -12.42
CA GLU A 313 -70.45 18.74 -13.65
C GLU A 313 -71.46 18.70 -14.81
N TYR A 314 -71.19 19.46 -15.88
CA TYR A 314 -71.99 19.39 -17.10
C TYR A 314 -71.81 18.00 -17.72
N GLN A 315 -72.76 17.11 -17.49
CA GLN A 315 -72.86 15.88 -18.24
C GLN A 315 -73.46 16.19 -19.60
N VAL A 316 -72.67 15.98 -20.66
CA VAL A 316 -73.12 16.09 -22.04
C VAL A 316 -74.38 15.23 -22.20
N LYS A 317 -75.47 15.80 -22.72
CA LYS A 317 -76.68 15.03 -23.06
C LYS A 317 -76.34 14.03 -24.16
N LEU A 318 -76.05 12.79 -23.76
CA LEU A 318 -75.63 11.71 -24.65
C LEU A 318 -76.64 11.39 -25.78
N VAL A 319 -77.91 11.80 -25.62
CA VAL A 319 -79.01 11.40 -26.52
C VAL A 319 -79.23 12.37 -27.69
N GLU A 320 -78.88 13.66 -27.56
CA GLU A 320 -79.17 14.66 -28.62
C GLU A 320 -77.99 14.85 -29.60
N GLU A 321 -76.74 14.63 -29.19
CA GLU A 321 -75.58 14.79 -30.09
C GLU A 321 -75.35 13.59 -31.02
N LEU A 322 -75.93 12.43 -30.69
CA LEU A 322 -75.88 11.22 -31.53
C LEU A 322 -76.72 11.33 -32.81
N SER A 323 -77.64 12.29 -32.92
CA SER A 323 -78.40 12.43 -34.18
C SER A 323 -77.62 13.26 -35.18
N GLU A 324 -77.25 14.50 -34.91
CA GLU A 324 -76.77 15.37 -36.00
C GLU A 324 -75.35 15.07 -36.46
N THR A 325 -74.40 14.89 -35.54
CA THR A 325 -72.99 14.67 -35.92
C THR A 325 -72.76 13.28 -36.50
N VAL A 326 -73.43 12.26 -35.96
CA VAL A 326 -73.36 10.89 -36.48
C VAL A 326 -74.11 10.78 -37.80
N ILE A 327 -75.33 11.33 -37.93
CA ILE A 327 -76.06 11.34 -39.21
C ILE A 327 -75.27 12.12 -40.27
N HIS A 328 -74.64 13.25 -39.93
CA HIS A 328 -73.75 13.97 -40.85
C HIS A 328 -72.51 13.14 -41.24
N SER A 329 -71.90 12.41 -40.30
CA SER A 329 -70.74 11.55 -40.61
C SER A 329 -71.09 10.34 -41.49
N ILE A 330 -72.33 9.83 -41.39
CA ILE A 330 -72.86 8.73 -42.20
C ILE A 330 -73.26 9.21 -43.59
N LEU A 331 -73.89 10.38 -43.70
CA LEU A 331 -74.33 10.97 -44.98
C LEU A 331 -73.16 11.58 -45.77
N TRP A 332 -72.12 12.08 -45.10
CA TRP A 332 -70.93 12.67 -45.73
C TRP A 332 -69.65 12.04 -45.16
N PRO A 333 -69.24 10.86 -45.66
CA PRO A 333 -67.95 10.27 -45.31
C PRO A 333 -66.83 11.25 -45.66
N ARG A 334 -66.05 11.69 -44.66
CA ARG A 334 -64.84 12.46 -44.92
C ARG A 334 -63.78 11.50 -45.46
N ASP A 335 -63.30 11.76 -46.67
CA ASP A 335 -62.11 11.08 -47.22
C ASP A 335 -60.91 11.31 -46.30
N THR A 336 -60.53 10.30 -45.51
CA THR A 336 -59.35 10.31 -44.64
C THR A 336 -58.07 10.09 -45.46
N LYS A 337 -57.83 10.95 -46.46
CA LYS A 337 -56.54 11.08 -47.13
C LYS A 337 -55.95 12.44 -46.80
N ARG A 338 -55.34 12.56 -45.62
CA ARG A 338 -54.17 13.42 -45.31
C ARG A 338 -53.99 13.54 -43.79
N ALA A 339 -52.71 13.46 -43.38
CA ALA A 339 -52.12 13.91 -42.11
C ALA A 339 -51.73 12.80 -41.12
N THR A 340 -50.75 12.00 -41.51
CA THR A 340 -49.65 11.60 -40.61
C THR A 340 -48.36 12.20 -41.17
N ALA A 341 -47.87 13.25 -40.53
CA ALA A 341 -46.49 13.72 -40.59
C ALA A 341 -46.12 14.15 -39.17
#